data_AF-A0A661JDZ7-F1
#
_entry.id   AF-A0A661JDZ7-F1
#
_cell.length_a   1.000
_cell.length_b   1.000
_cell.length_c   1.000
_cell.angle_alpha   90.00
_cell.angle_beta   90.00
_cell.angle_gamma   90.00
#
_symmetry.space_group_name_H-M   'P 1'
#
loop_
_entity.id
_entity.type
_entity.pdbx_description
1 polymer ?
#
loop_
_entity_poly.entity_id
_entity_poly.type
_entity_poly.pdbx_seq_one_letter_code
_entity_poly.pdbx_strand_id
1 'polypeptide(L)' 'RLLKELRKVLQELEFVQRKLSNRAFLERAPREVVLKERQKAAELEELRGKLEGRLRVVRELTSHDEPPC' A
#
# COMPACT_ATOMS: atom_id res chain seq x y z
N ARG A 1 -16.10 4.28 4.23
CA ARG A 1 -15.47 3.05 4.77
C ARG A 1 -14.19 2.69 4.01
N LEU A 2 -14.23 2.60 2.68
CA LEU A 2 -13.05 2.40 1.82
C LEU A 2 -11.83 3.30 2.13
N LEU A 3 -12.03 4.62 2.28
CA LEU A 3 -10.92 5.53 2.62
C LEU A 3 -10.21 5.18 3.95
N LYS A 4 -10.94 4.67 4.95
CA LYS A 4 -10.35 4.23 6.22
C LYS A 4 -9.53 2.97 6.04
N GLU A 5 -10.01 2.03 5.23
CA GLU A 5 -9.30 0.79 4.94
C GLU A 5 -8.03 1.07 4.12
N LEU A 6 -8.13 1.91 3.09
CA LEU A 6 -6.99 2.37 2.32
C LEU A 6 -5.92 3.03 3.22
N ARG A 7 -6.36 3.89 4.16
CA ARG A 7 -5.44 4.56 5.09
C ARG A 7 -4.72 3.57 6.02
N LYS A 8 -5.40 2.51 6.46
CA LYS A 8 -4.79 1.43 7.26
C LYS A 8 -3.75 0.67 6.44
N VAL A 9 -4.09 0.28 5.21
CA VAL A 9 -3.18 -0.43 4.30
C VAL A 9 -1.95 0.44 4.00
N LEU A 10 -2.14 1.74 3.77
CA LEU A 10 -1.05 2.68 3.55
C LEU A 10 -0.13 2.82 4.76
N GLN A 11 -0.68 2.93 5.98
CA GLN A 11 0.14 2.98 7.19
C GLN A 11 0.94 1.69 7.39
N GLU A 12 0.34 0.53 7.14
CA GLU A 12 1.02 -0.74 7.27
C GLU A 12 2.12 -0.89 6.21
N LEU A 13 1.83 -0.51 4.95
CA LEU A 13 2.79 -0.48 3.85
C LEU A 13 3.99 0.43 4.18
N GLU A 14 3.73 1.65 4.66
CA GLU A 14 4.77 2.61 5.02
C GLU A 14 5.68 2.06 6.12
N PHE A 15 5.11 1.40 7.12
CA PHE A 15 5.87 0.81 8.21
C PHE A 15 6.80 -0.30 7.73
N VAL A 16 6.29 -1.20 6.87
CA VAL A 16 7.07 -2.30 6.29
C VAL A 16 8.13 -1.76 5.32
N GLN A 17 7.79 -0.81 4.45
CA GLN A 17 8.75 -0.17 3.55
C GLN A 17 9.84 0.59 4.31
N ARG A 18 9.53 1.25 5.43
CA ARG A 18 10.52 1.91 6.29
C ARG A 18 11.52 0.91 6.88
N LYS A 19 11.05 -0.24 7.33
CA LYS A 19 11.95 -1.32 7.79
C LYS A 19 12.83 -1.81 6.65
N LEU A 20 12.25 -2.09 5.48
CA LEU A 20 12.99 -2.57 4.31
C LEU A 20 13.96 -1.53 3.73
N SER A 21 13.70 -0.24 3.92
CA SER A 21 14.60 0.86 3.51
C SER A 21 15.71 1.10 4.52
N ASN A 22 15.56 0.61 5.75
CA ASN A 22 16.59 0.73 6.78
C ASN A 22 17.66 -0.36 6.57
N ARG A 23 18.86 0.05 6.15
CA ARG A 23 20.00 -0.87 5.99
C ARG A 23 20.31 -1.65 7.26
N ALA A 24 20.20 -1.03 8.43
CA ALA A 24 20.43 -1.74 9.70
C ALA A 24 19.43 -2.87 9.93
N PHE A 25 18.21 -2.77 9.40
CA PHE A 25 17.23 -3.86 9.43
C PHE A 25 17.60 -4.94 8.41
N LEU A 26 17.95 -4.58 7.18
CA LEU A 26 18.36 -5.54 6.15
C LEU A 26 19.61 -6.34 6.54
N GLU A 27 20.55 -5.71 7.24
CA GLU A 27 21.81 -6.32 7.66
C GLU A 27 21.67 -7.16 8.94
N ARG A 28 20.77 -6.76 9.86
CA ARG A 28 20.58 -7.47 11.15
C ARG A 28 19.44 -8.49 11.12
N ALA A 29 18.47 -8.34 10.22
CA ALA A 29 17.33 -9.25 10.15
C ALA A 29 17.67 -10.50 9.33
N PRO A 30 17.11 -11.67 9.70
CA PRO A 30 17.24 -12.89 8.91
C PRO A 30 16.67 -12.69 7.50
N ARG A 31 17.29 -13.36 6.50
CA ARG A 31 16.80 -13.35 5.10
C ARG A 31 15.33 -13.73 4.98
N GLU A 32 14.87 -14.69 5.78
CA GLU A 32 13.47 -15.10 5.83
C GLU A 32 12.53 -13.98 6.29
N VAL A 33 12.95 -13.17 7.26
CA VAL A 33 12.17 -12.03 7.77
C VAL A 33 12.13 -10.93 6.72
N VAL A 34 13.26 -10.62 6.08
CA VAL A 34 13.33 -9.62 5.02
C VAL A 34 12.46 -10.03 3.82
N LEU A 35 12.48 -11.31 3.44
CA LEU A 35 11.62 -11.85 2.38
C LEU A 35 10.14 -11.77 2.74
N LYS A 36 9.77 -12.14 3.98
CA LYS A 36 8.40 -12.02 4.47
C LYS A 36 7.92 -10.57 4.46
N GLU A 37 8.72 -9.63 4.96
CA GLU A 37 8.37 -8.21 4.91
C GLU A 37 8.28 -7.69 3.46
N ARG A 38 9.15 -8.14 2.54
CA ARG A 38 9.06 -7.78 1.11
C ARG A 38 7.79 -8.33 0.45
N GLN A 39 7.45 -9.59 0.70
CA GLN A 39 6.20 -10.17 0.20
C GLN A 39 4.99 -9.44 0.78
N LYS A 40 5.01 -9.16 2.09
CA LYS A 40 3.95 -8.41 2.75
C LYS A 40 3.80 -7.00 2.18
N ALA A 41 4.91 -6.31 1.90
CA ALA A 41 4.88 -5.02 1.22
C ALA A 41 4.23 -5.13 -0.17
N ALA A 42 4.62 -6.11 -0.98
CA ALA A 42 4.03 -6.32 -2.30
C ALA A 42 2.52 -6.62 -2.23
N GLU A 43 2.09 -7.44 -1.28
CA GLU A 43 0.68 -7.79 -1.09
C GLU A 43 -0.15 -6.59 -0.62
N LEU A 44 0.38 -5.79 0.30
CA LEU A 44 -0.24 -4.53 0.75
C LEU A 44 -0.30 -3.50 -0.39
N GLU A 45 0.71 -3.45 -1.26
CA GLU A 45 0.76 -2.53 -2.40
C GLU A 45 -0.27 -2.91 -3.47
N GLU A 46 -0.43 -4.21 -3.74
CA GLU A 46 -1.48 -4.71 -4.62
C GLU A 46 -2.87 -4.43 -4.05
N LEU A 47 -3.08 -4.69 -2.74
CA LEU A 47 -4.34 -4.42 -2.07
C LEU A 47 -4.67 -2.92 -2.09
N ARG A 48 -3.68 -2.07 -1.86
CA ARG A 48 -3.81 -0.62 -2.00
C ARG A 48 -4.23 -0.26 -3.42
N GLY A 49 -3.56 -0.79 -4.45
CA GLY A 49 -3.90 -0.53 -5.85
C GLY A 49 -5.34 -0.94 -6.19
N LYS A 50 -5.78 -2.10 -5.70
CA LYS A 50 -7.18 -2.57 -5.83
C LYS A 50 -8.16 -1.62 -5.13
N LEU A 51 -7.86 -1.16 -3.92
CA LEU A 51 -8.70 -0.24 -3.17
C LEU A 51 -8.75 1.16 -3.80
N GLU A 52 -7.61 1.69 -4.25
CA GLU A 52 -7.53 2.97 -4.98
C GLU A 52 -8.27 2.89 -6.32
N GLY A 53 -8.10 1.80 -7.07
CA GLY A 53 -8.82 1.58 -8.33
C GLY A 53 -10.33 1.57 -8.12
N ARG A 54 -10.81 0.83 -7.11
CA ARG A 54 -12.23 0.82 -6.74
C ARG A 54 -12.71 2.20 -6.28
N LEU A 55 -11.89 2.93 -5.52
CA LEU A 55 -12.22 4.29 -5.08
C LEU A 55 -12.32 5.25 -6.28
N ARG A 56 -11.40 5.15 -7.24
CA ARG A 56 -11.41 5.95 -8.47
C ARG A 56 -12.66 5.66 -9.30
N VAL A 57 -12.97 4.39 -9.55
CA VAL A 57 -14.17 3.99 -10.30
C VAL A 57 -15.44 4.45 -9.59
N VAL A 58 -15.55 4.26 -8.28
CA VAL A 58 -16.69 4.77 -7.51
C VAL A 58 -16.78 6.29 -7.63
N ARG A 59 -15.66 7.00 -7.51
CA ARG A 59 -15.62 8.46 -7.64
C ARG A 59 -16.08 8.90 -9.03
N GLU A 60 -15.57 8.28 -10.09
CA GLU A 60 -15.92 8.54 -11.48
C GLU A 60 -17.41 8.24 -11.77
N LEU A 61 -17.94 7.15 -11.24
CA LEU A 61 -19.36 6.80 -11.34
C LEU A 61 -20.27 7.76 -10.55
N THR A 62 -19.80 8.28 -9.42
CA THR A 62 -20.54 9.28 -8.62
C THR A 62 -20.30 10.72 -9.07
N SER A 63 -19.32 10.94 -9.94
CA SER A 63 -18.89 12.25 -10.41
C SER A 63 -18.78 12.20 -11.93
N HIS A 64 -19.93 12.23 -12.59
CA HIS A 64 -20.01 12.88 -13.90
C HIS A 64 -19.87 14.39 -13.67
N ASP A 65 -18.67 14.82 -13.27
CA ASP A 65 -18.27 16.24 -13.23
C ASP A 65 -16.75 16.30 -13.42
N GLU A 66 -16.42 16.39 -14.71
CA GLU A 66 -15.21 16.90 -15.36
C GLU A 66 -13.81 16.34 -15.01
N PRO A 67 -13.09 15.75 -15.99
CA PRO A 67 -11.65 15.63 -15.92
C PRO A 67 -10.99 16.91 -16.51
N PRO A 68 -10.05 17.56 -15.83
CA PRO A 68 -9.05 18.35 -16.52
C PRO A 68 -7.78 17.53 -16.70
N CYS A 69 -7.23 17.68 -17.91
CA CYS A 69 -5.99 17.12 -18.44
C CYS A 69 -4.76 17.30 -17.54
#